data_AF-A0A7Y2NZT4-F1
#
_entry.id   AF-A0A7Y2NZT4-F1
#
_cell.length_a   1.000
_cell.length_b   1.000
_cell.length_c   1.000
_cell.angle_alpha   90.00
_cell.angle_beta   90.00
_cell.angle_gamma   90.00
#
_symmetry.space_group_name_H-M   'P 1'
#
loop_
_entity.id
_entity.type
_entity.pdbx_description
1 polymer ?
#
loop_
_entity_poly.entity_id
_entity_poly.type
_entity_poly.pdbx_seq_one_letter_code
_entity_poly.pdbx_strand_id
1 'polypeptide(L)'
;MLCGAYLDGEVLQPDAKKAVAYIVPAAEGGDTNAQYMYANLLIEGEGIGQDEEQAIFWLRRAAERGNDKARQMLLDNDISLADE
;
A
#
# COMPACT_ATOMS: atom_id res chain seq x y z
N MET A 1 -31.05 13.43 18.16
CA MET A 1 -30.68 13.73 16.76
C MET A 1 -29.83 14.99 16.77
N LEU A 2 -28.78 15.04 15.93
CA LEU A 2 -27.64 15.99 15.92
C LEU A 2 -26.53 15.50 16.88
N CYS A 3 -25.37 14.97 16.46
CA CYS A 3 -24.63 15.13 15.21
C CYS A 3 -24.07 13.79 14.72
N GLY A 4 -24.51 13.35 13.54
CA GLY A 4 -23.67 12.50 12.70
C GLY A 4 -22.50 13.33 12.17
N ALA A 5 -21.34 12.70 12.01
CA ALA A 5 -20.12 13.27 11.45
C ALA A 5 -19.37 14.29 12.33
N TYR A 6 -18.74 13.79 13.39
CA TYR A 6 -17.31 14.13 13.57
C TYR A 6 -16.56 12.93 13.02
N LEU A 7 -16.41 12.87 11.69
CA LEU A 7 -15.11 13.14 11.06
C LEU A 7 -14.04 12.28 11.74
N ASP A 8 -14.03 11.00 11.39
CA ASP A 8 -12.92 10.29 10.74
C ASP A 8 -11.50 10.84 10.95
N GLY A 9 -11.22 11.33 12.16
CA GLY A 9 -9.90 11.34 12.72
C GLY A 9 -9.67 9.94 13.24
N GLU A 10 -9.59 8.98 12.32
CA GLU A 10 -9.07 7.65 12.64
C GLU A 10 -7.77 7.92 13.39
N VAL A 11 -7.77 7.54 14.67
CA VAL A 11 -6.69 7.86 15.59
C VAL A 11 -5.52 7.05 15.07
N LEU A 12 -4.76 7.72 14.23
CA LEU A 12 -3.76 7.15 13.38
C LEU A 12 -2.83 6.35 14.27
N GLN A 13 -2.93 5.01 14.20
CA GLN A 13 -2.26 4.15 15.16
C GLN A 13 -0.78 4.54 15.12
N PRO A 14 -0.19 5.00 16.24
CA PRO A 14 1.17 5.53 16.24
C PRO A 14 2.19 4.51 15.71
N ASP A 15 1.85 3.23 15.80
CA ASP A 15 2.60 2.11 15.26
C ASP A 15 2.54 2.01 13.73
N ALA A 16 1.39 2.25 13.09
CA ALA A 16 1.27 2.26 11.62
C ALA A 16 2.12 3.38 11.00
N LYS A 17 2.06 4.59 11.59
CA LYS A 17 2.87 5.73 11.16
C LYS A 17 4.37 5.47 11.27
N LYS A 18 4.79 4.79 12.35
CA LYS A 18 6.18 4.34 12.52
C LYS A 18 6.55 3.24 11.52
N ALA A 19 5.68 2.25 11.32
CA ALA A 19 5.92 1.16 10.37
C ALA A 19 6.18 1.71 8.97
N VAL A 20 5.35 2.66 8.52
CA VAL A 20 5.52 3.33 7.23
C VAL A 20 6.85 4.09 7.16
N ALA A 21 7.25 4.78 8.22
CA ALA A 21 8.53 5.47 8.28
C ALA A 21 9.75 4.54 8.14
N TYR A 22 9.63 3.26 8.49
CA TYR A 22 10.69 2.25 8.26
C TYR A 22 10.56 1.55 6.90
N ILE A 23 9.33 1.34 6.43
CA ILE A 23 9.05 0.61 5.18
C ILE A 23 9.37 1.49 3.95
N VAL A 24 9.02 2.78 3.97
CA VAL A 24 9.26 3.72 2.86
C VAL A 24 10.74 3.76 2.45
N PRO A 25 11.72 4.00 3.34
CA PRO A 25 13.12 4.03 2.94
C PRO A 25 13.63 2.67 2.46
N ALA A 26 13.10 1.56 2.96
CA ALA A 26 13.43 0.22 2.44
C ALA A 26 12.84 0.00 1.03
N ALA A 27 11.62 0.47 0.79
CA ALA A 27 10.97 0.41 -0.52
C ALA A 27 11.69 1.30 -1.55
N GLU A 28 12.14 2.50 -1.14
CA GLU A 28 12.99 3.39 -1.94
C GLU A 28 14.39 2.80 -2.18
N GLY A 29 14.94 2.10 -1.18
CA GLY A 29 16.16 1.32 -1.29
C GLY A 29 16.07 0.15 -2.27
N GLY A 30 14.86 -0.13 -2.77
CA GLY A 30 14.63 -1.11 -3.82
C GLY A 30 14.31 -2.50 -3.30
N ASP A 31 14.03 -2.63 -2.00
CA ASP A 31 13.60 -3.88 -1.39
C ASP A 31 12.18 -4.20 -1.85
N THR A 32 12.06 -5.25 -2.65
CA THR A 32 10.80 -5.69 -3.24
C THR A 32 9.78 -6.11 -2.20
N ASN A 33 10.22 -6.61 -1.03
CA ASN A 33 9.33 -6.99 0.05
C ASN A 33 8.77 -5.75 0.75
N ALA A 34 9.60 -4.73 0.96
CA ALA A 34 9.16 -3.45 1.52
C ALA A 34 8.18 -2.71 0.58
N GLN A 35 8.45 -2.73 -0.74
CA GLN A 35 7.53 -2.15 -1.74
C GLN A 35 6.14 -2.83 -1.70
N TYR A 36 6.12 -4.17 -1.61
CA TYR A 36 4.88 -4.93 -1.44
C TYR A 36 4.16 -4.59 -0.12
N MET A 37 4.89 -4.55 1.00
CA MET A 37 4.31 -4.20 2.31
C MET A 37 3.73 -2.79 2.32
N TYR A 38 4.41 -1.83 1.70
CA TYR A 38 3.92 -0.45 1.63
C TYR A 38 2.63 -0.36 0.81
N ALA A 39 2.57 -1.08 -0.31
CA ALA A 39 1.35 -1.16 -1.09
C ALA A 39 0.19 -1.80 -0.33
N ASN A 40 0.45 -2.88 0.43
CA ASN A 40 -0.58 -3.52 1.24
C ASN A 40 -1.16 -2.55 2.27
N LEU A 41 -0.30 -1.76 2.94
CA LEU A 41 -0.73 -0.75 3.90
C LEU A 41 -1.59 0.35 3.23
N LEU A 42 -1.26 0.73 2.00
CA LEU A 42 -2.04 1.70 1.22
C LEU A 42 -3.38 1.12 0.74
N ILE A 43 -3.49 -0.19 0.48
CA ILE A 43 -4.75 -0.85 0.13
C ILE A 43 -5.64 -1.04 1.35
N GLU A 44 -5.06 -1.47 2.47
CA GLU A 44 -5.78 -1.66 3.73
C GLU A 44 -6.19 -0.30 4.36
N GLY A 45 -5.51 0.78 3.99
CA GLY A 45 -5.75 2.12 4.50
C GLY A 45 -5.40 2.29 5.98
N GLU A 46 -4.81 1.27 6.62
CA GLU A 46 -4.60 1.21 8.07
C GLU A 46 -3.59 2.27 8.51
N GLY A 47 -4.09 3.40 8.98
CA GLY A 47 -3.30 4.50 9.55
C GLY A 47 -2.55 5.40 8.55
N ILE A 48 -2.67 5.21 7.23
CA ILE A 48 -2.13 6.16 6.23
C ILE A 48 -3.16 6.70 5.25
N GLY A 49 -4.39 6.22 5.32
CA GLY A 49 -5.41 6.49 4.32
C GLY A 49 -5.27 5.52 3.15
N GLN A 50 -6.40 5.04 2.66
CA GLN A 50 -6.45 4.14 1.53
C GLN A 50 -6.07 4.91 0.25
N ASP A 51 -5.03 4.45 -0.44
CA ASP A 51 -4.58 5.00 -1.70
C ASP A 51 -4.16 3.86 -2.64
N GLU A 52 -5.18 3.29 -3.31
CA GLU A 52 -4.98 2.19 -4.25
C GLU A 52 -4.06 2.60 -5.41
N GLU A 53 -4.15 3.83 -5.91
CA GLU A 53 -3.31 4.31 -7.03
C GLU A 53 -1.82 4.23 -6.67
N GLN A 54 -1.46 4.74 -5.48
CA GLN A 54 -0.10 4.65 -4.97
C GLN A 54 0.31 3.21 -4.65
N ALA A 55 -0.60 2.39 -4.11
CA ALA A 55 -0.32 0.98 -3.86
C ALA A 55 0.05 0.22 -5.13
N ILE A 56 -0.71 0.43 -6.21
CA ILE A 56 -0.50 -0.18 -7.52
C ILE A 56 0.86 0.22 -8.08
N PHE A 57 1.26 1.48 -7.93
CA PHE A 57 2.57 1.96 -8.34
C PHE A 57 3.71 1.18 -7.66
N TRP A 58 3.62 0.97 -6.34
CA TRP A 58 4.62 0.21 -5.59
C TRP A 58 4.60 -1.28 -5.90
N LEU A 59 3.41 -1.88 -6.07
CA LEU A 59 3.28 -3.27 -6.49
C LEU A 59 3.87 -3.50 -7.87
N ARG A 60 3.63 -2.59 -8.84
CA ARG A 60 4.21 -2.69 -10.19
C ARG A 60 5.72 -2.70 -10.13
N ARG A 61 6.30 -1.75 -9.40
CA ARG A 61 7.76 -1.66 -9.21
C ARG A 61 8.33 -2.93 -8.58
N ALA A 62 7.60 -3.54 -7.64
CA ALA A 62 8.00 -4.78 -7.01
C ALA A 62 7.89 -5.98 -7.97
N ALA A 63 6.81 -6.05 -8.75
CA ALA A 63 6.56 -7.10 -9.74
C ALA A 63 7.58 -7.05 -10.89
N GLU A 64 7.93 -5.85 -11.38
CA GLU A 64 8.97 -5.64 -12.40
C GLU A 64 10.35 -6.15 -11.95
N ARG A 65 10.61 -6.15 -10.65
CA ARG A 65 11.83 -6.68 -10.04
C ARG A 65 11.75 -8.17 -9.71
N GLY A 66 10.69 -8.86 -10.11
CA GLY A 66 10.51 -10.29 -9.91
C GLY A 66 9.85 -10.68 -8.58
N ASN A 67 9.13 -9.76 -7.91
CA ASN A 67 8.35 -10.13 -6.73
C ASN A 67 7.03 -10.81 -7.15
N ASP A 68 6.97 -12.14 -7.01
CA ASP A 68 5.77 -12.92 -7.32
C ASP A 68 4.56 -12.55 -6.46
N LYS A 69 4.74 -12.15 -5.20
CA LYS A 69 3.62 -11.71 -4.34
C LYS A 69 3.01 -10.43 -4.85
N ALA A 70 3.84 -9.46 -5.23
CA ALA A 70 3.37 -8.20 -5.78
C ALA A 70 2.67 -8.41 -7.13
N ARG A 71 3.21 -9.30 -7.97
CA ARG A 71 2.60 -9.68 -9.25
C ARG A 71 1.23 -10.34 -9.04
N GLN A 72 1.12 -11.29 -8.10
CA GLN A 72 -0.16 -11.93 -7.79
C GLN A 72 -1.19 -10.91 -7.28
N MET A 73 -0.77 -9.99 -6.41
CA MET A 73 -1.68 -8.98 -5.85
C MET A 73 -2.16 -7.98 -6.91
N LEU A 74 -1.33 -7.64 -7.91
CA LEU A 74 -1.77 -6.85 -9.08
C LEU A 74 -2.77 -7.59 -9.93
N LEU A 75 -2.56 -8.89 -10.16
CA LEU A 75 -3.52 -9.73 -10.89
C LEU A 75 -4.85 -9.84 -10.15
N ASP A 76 -4.82 -9.95 -8.82
CA ASP A 76 -6.02 -10.07 -7.96
C ASP A 76 -6.84 -8.78 -7.91
N ASN A 77 -6.18 -7.61 -7.90
CA ASN A 77 -6.84 -6.30 -7.90
C ASN A 77 -7.40 -5.89 -9.28
N ASP A 78 -7.57 -6.82 -10.22
CA ASP A 78 -8.10 -6.59 -11.59
C ASP A 78 -7.33 -5.51 -12.38
N ILE A 79 -6.11 -5.15 -11.95
CA ILE A 79 -5.21 -4.31 -12.74
C ILE A 79 -4.54 -5.25 -13.70
N SER A 80 -5.33 -5.61 -14.71
CA SER A 80 -4.95 -6.44 -15.82
C SER A 80 -3.53 -6.04 -16.24
N LEU A 81 -2.57 -6.90 -15.92
CA LEU A 81 -1.33 -7.03 -16.67
C LEU A 81 -1.74 -7.59 -18.04
N ALA A 82 -2.54 -6.82 -18.77
CA ALA A 82 -2.79 -6.99 -20.18
C ALA A 82 -1.57 -6.45 -20.90
N ASP A 83 -0.48 -7.20 -20.81
CA ASP A 83 0.48 -7.27 -21.89
C ASP A 83 0.39 -8.70 -22.43
N GLU A 84 -0.43 -8.79 -23.49
CA GLU A 84 -0.35 -9.63 -24.69
C GLU A 84 0.05 -11.13 -24.59
#